data_AF-A0A3B9CTU2-F1
#
_entry.id   AF-A0A3B9CTU2-F1
#
_cell.length_a   1.000
_cell.length_b   1.000
_cell.length_c   1.000
_cell.angle_alpha   90.00
_cell.angle_beta   90.00
_cell.angle_gamma   90.00
#
_symmetry.space_group_name_H-M   'P 1'
#
loop_
_entity.id
_entity.type
_entity.pdbx_description
1 polymer ?
#
loop_
_entity_poly.entity_id
_entity_poly.type
_entity_poly.pdbx_seq_one_letter_code
_entity_poly.pdbx_strand_id
1 'polypeptide(L)'
;MSDVVEQIQSLFDRASELEDGPIQSGLFGEAVRLADSIQDEWLQFITRISYVSAAFHAGEADRMMVALSWCVAAVDRDPEKFPADALINGLEEAAAYVASFPNISREQIGQLMDQLEQKTRESGLGLRSLYRGRCFNALWLGDHDLARELYSTMQQHPGSAWQGDALRLFQTDFHIQLGEPKQAYEAVLPMLTGSDTNGFYIWGASFALGPLIDLKKWDEAAEIHRRAYPQIQRNPK
;
A
#
# COMPACT_ATOMS: atom_id res chain seq x y z
N MET A 1 -32.00 -12.10 7.11
CA MET A 1 -31.22 -10.85 7.08
C MET A 1 -30.25 -10.77 8.25
N SER A 2 -30.68 -10.83 9.52
CA SER A 2 -29.76 -10.83 10.70
C SER A 2 -28.62 -11.86 10.60
N ASP A 3 -28.96 -13.12 10.30
CA ASP A 3 -28.00 -14.23 10.24
C ASP A 3 -26.89 -14.03 9.19
N VAL A 4 -27.20 -13.49 8.01
CA VAL A 4 -26.17 -13.22 6.97
C VAL A 4 -25.24 -12.08 7.38
N VAL A 5 -25.77 -11.05 8.04
CA VAL A 5 -24.95 -9.93 8.54
C VAL A 5 -24.01 -10.41 9.65
N GLU A 6 -24.50 -11.26 10.56
CA GLU A 6 -23.68 -11.89 11.61
C GLU A 6 -22.59 -12.78 11.00
N GLN A 7 -22.90 -13.52 9.93
CA GLN A 7 -21.90 -14.32 9.20
C GLN A 7 -20.83 -13.44 8.53
N ILE A 8 -21.20 -12.33 7.89
CA ILE A 8 -20.25 -11.36 7.32
C ILE A 8 -19.32 -10.81 8.41
N GLN A 9 -19.88 -10.43 9.56
CA GLN A 9 -19.10 -9.95 10.71
C GLN A 9 -18.12 -11.02 11.20
N SER A 10 -18.58 -12.27 11.35
CA SER A 10 -17.69 -13.38 11.74
C SER A 10 -16.55 -13.62 10.74
N LEU A 11 -16.80 -13.46 9.43
CA LEU A 11 -15.75 -13.54 8.42
C LEU A 11 -14.72 -12.41 8.56
N PHE A 12 -15.18 -11.20 8.86
CA PHE A 12 -14.32 -10.04 9.11
C PHE A 12 -13.45 -10.23 10.34
N ASP A 13 -14.04 -10.67 11.45
CA ASP A 13 -13.31 -10.93 12.70
C ASP A 13 -12.22 -11.97 12.46
N ARG A 14 -12.56 -13.09 11.82
CA ARG A 14 -11.59 -14.14 11.46
C ARG A 14 -10.51 -13.66 10.51
N ALA A 15 -10.85 -12.84 9.52
CA ALA A 15 -9.87 -12.29 8.59
C ALA A 15 -8.89 -11.34 9.30
N SER A 16 -9.37 -10.55 10.27
CA SER A 16 -8.53 -9.63 11.04
C SER A 16 -7.48 -10.33 11.93
N GLU A 17 -7.68 -11.61 12.24
CA GLU A 17 -6.74 -12.43 13.01
C GLU A 17 -5.69 -13.15 12.14
N LEU A 18 -5.84 -13.11 10.82
CA LEU A 18 -4.94 -13.78 9.88
C LEU A 18 -3.87 -12.86 9.35
N GLU A 19 -2.70 -13.44 9.08
CA GLU A 19 -1.67 -12.82 8.25
C GLU A 19 -2.18 -12.60 6.82
N ASP A 20 -1.64 -11.56 6.17
CA ASP A 20 -2.00 -11.21 4.82
C ASP A 20 -1.67 -12.36 3.85
N GLY A 21 -2.62 -12.69 2.97
CA GLY A 21 -2.44 -13.80 2.03
C GLY A 21 -3.74 -14.43 1.54
N PRO A 22 -3.64 -15.58 0.85
CA PRO A 22 -4.79 -16.16 0.13
C PRO A 22 -5.93 -16.62 1.04
N ILE A 23 -5.65 -17.00 2.29
CA ILE A 23 -6.69 -17.42 3.24
C ILE A 23 -7.51 -16.21 3.68
N GLN A 24 -6.84 -15.12 4.08
CA GLN A 24 -7.49 -13.86 4.45
C GLN A 24 -8.29 -13.29 3.27
N SER A 25 -7.71 -13.27 2.07
CA SER A 25 -8.40 -12.91 0.82
C SER A 25 -9.67 -13.75 0.60
N GLY A 26 -9.57 -15.08 0.79
CA GLY A 26 -10.70 -15.99 0.66
C GLY A 26 -11.89 -15.65 1.58
N LEU A 27 -11.62 -15.25 2.83
CA LEU A 27 -12.66 -14.86 3.79
C LEU A 27 -13.37 -13.56 3.37
N PHE A 28 -12.62 -12.55 2.96
CA PHE A 28 -13.22 -11.31 2.45
C PHE A 28 -13.98 -11.55 1.14
N GLY A 29 -13.48 -12.40 0.25
CA GLY A 29 -14.21 -12.81 -0.95
C GLY A 29 -15.52 -13.54 -0.64
N GLU A 30 -15.59 -14.33 0.43
CA GLU A 30 -16.83 -14.93 0.91
C GLU A 30 -17.79 -13.89 1.48
N ALA A 31 -17.28 -12.92 2.24
CA ALA A 31 -18.07 -11.80 2.76
C ALA A 31 -18.71 -10.98 1.63
N VAL A 32 -17.97 -10.75 0.54
CA VAL A 32 -18.51 -10.11 -0.68
C VAL A 32 -19.66 -10.93 -1.27
N ARG A 33 -19.53 -12.26 -1.40
CA ARG A 33 -20.61 -13.12 -1.92
C ARG A 33 -21.86 -13.07 -1.04
N LEU A 34 -21.68 -13.07 0.28
CA LEU A 34 -22.80 -13.00 1.22
C LEU A 34 -23.51 -11.64 1.13
N ALA A 35 -22.75 -10.54 1.07
CA ALA A 35 -23.30 -9.20 0.86
C ALA A 35 -24.08 -9.09 -0.47
N ASP A 36 -23.54 -9.69 -1.54
CA ASP A 36 -24.21 -9.77 -2.85
C ASP A 36 -25.55 -10.50 -2.77
N SER A 37 -25.62 -11.59 -1.99
CA SER A 37 -26.83 -12.41 -1.86
C SER A 37 -28.03 -11.70 -1.21
N ILE A 38 -27.77 -10.73 -0.34
CA ILE A 38 -28.81 -9.95 0.35
C ILE A 38 -29.07 -8.58 -0.30
N GLN A 39 -28.31 -8.25 -1.35
CA GLN A 39 -28.43 -6.99 -2.10
C GLN A 39 -28.33 -5.73 -1.22
N ASP A 40 -27.60 -5.82 -0.10
CA ASP A 40 -27.30 -4.68 0.75
C ASP A 40 -26.11 -3.92 0.17
N GLU A 41 -26.37 -2.83 -0.55
CA GLU A 41 -25.31 -2.12 -1.26
C GLU A 41 -24.22 -1.54 -0.34
N TRP A 42 -24.55 -1.21 0.92
CA TRP A 42 -23.55 -0.72 1.87
C TRP A 42 -22.60 -1.85 2.28
N LEU A 43 -23.15 -3.02 2.59
CA LEU A 43 -22.33 -4.21 2.86
C LEU A 43 -21.53 -4.62 1.63
N GLN A 44 -22.10 -4.55 0.43
CA GLN A 44 -21.38 -4.82 -0.82
C GLN A 44 -20.19 -3.89 -1.01
N PHE A 45 -20.33 -2.62 -0.62
CA PHE A 45 -19.26 -1.63 -0.67
C PHE A 45 -18.17 -1.90 0.36
N ILE A 46 -18.52 -2.01 1.64
CA ILE A 46 -17.51 -2.15 2.71
C ILE A 46 -16.76 -3.48 2.59
N THR A 47 -17.42 -4.56 2.20
CA THR A 47 -16.79 -5.87 1.98
C THR A 47 -15.79 -5.82 0.84
N ARG A 48 -16.11 -5.12 -0.26
CA ARG A 48 -15.20 -4.96 -1.39
C ARG A 48 -14.02 -4.03 -1.08
N ILE A 49 -14.23 -2.97 -0.29
CA ILE A 49 -13.13 -2.12 0.17
C ILE A 49 -12.09 -2.93 0.94
N SER A 50 -12.51 -3.74 1.92
CA SER A 50 -11.59 -4.63 2.64
C SER A 50 -10.97 -5.69 1.73
N TYR A 51 -11.76 -6.19 0.77
CA TYR A 51 -11.30 -7.23 -0.14
C TYR A 51 -10.18 -6.74 -1.08
N VAL A 52 -10.19 -5.47 -1.49
CA VAL A 52 -9.12 -4.93 -2.36
C VAL A 52 -7.74 -5.08 -1.73
N SER A 53 -7.59 -4.74 -0.44
CA SER A 53 -6.31 -4.90 0.26
C SER A 53 -5.92 -6.37 0.35
N ALA A 54 -6.83 -7.23 0.82
CA ALA A 54 -6.50 -8.66 0.97
C ALA A 54 -6.16 -9.35 -0.36
N ALA A 55 -6.86 -8.99 -1.44
CA ALA A 55 -6.57 -9.47 -2.78
C ALA A 55 -5.21 -8.96 -3.29
N PHE A 56 -4.84 -7.71 -2.97
CA PHE A 56 -3.51 -7.17 -3.27
C PHE A 56 -2.41 -8.00 -2.60
N HIS A 57 -2.47 -8.18 -1.29
CA HIS A 57 -1.45 -8.94 -0.55
C HIS A 57 -1.42 -10.44 -0.92
N ALA A 58 -2.55 -10.99 -1.38
CA ALA A 58 -2.62 -12.36 -1.91
C ALA A 58 -2.12 -12.49 -3.36
N GLY A 59 -1.76 -11.39 -4.04
CA GLY A 59 -1.34 -11.41 -5.45
C GLY A 59 -2.48 -11.65 -6.45
N GLU A 60 -3.74 -11.44 -6.04
CA GLU A 60 -4.95 -11.71 -6.82
C GLU A 60 -5.39 -10.49 -7.63
N ALA A 61 -4.52 -9.99 -8.52
CA ALA A 61 -4.70 -8.76 -9.29
C ALA A 61 -6.06 -8.63 -9.98
N ASP A 62 -6.53 -9.70 -10.65
CA ASP A 62 -7.82 -9.67 -11.35
C ASP A 62 -8.99 -9.43 -10.39
N ARG A 63 -8.96 -10.08 -9.22
CA ARG A 63 -10.02 -9.95 -8.21
C ARG A 63 -9.98 -8.60 -7.53
N MET A 64 -8.78 -8.10 -7.23
CA MET A 64 -8.53 -6.76 -6.75
C MET A 64 -9.14 -5.71 -7.70
N MET A 65 -8.83 -5.80 -9.00
CA MET A 65 -9.32 -4.86 -10.01
C MET A 65 -10.85 -4.90 -10.18
N VAL A 66 -11.46 -6.10 -10.11
CA VAL A 66 -12.93 -6.24 -10.17
C VAL A 66 -13.59 -5.59 -8.96
N ALA A 67 -13.09 -5.84 -7.75
CA ALA A 67 -13.63 -5.24 -6.53
C ALA A 67 -13.47 -3.72 -6.52
N LEU A 68 -12.28 -3.25 -6.91
CA LEU A 68 -11.94 -1.83 -7.05
C LEU A 68 -12.89 -1.12 -8.03
N SER A 69 -13.06 -1.66 -9.23
CA SER A 69 -13.90 -1.04 -10.27
C SER A 69 -15.35 -0.92 -9.81
N TRP A 70 -15.85 -1.89 -9.05
CA TRP A 70 -17.18 -1.83 -8.48
C TRP A 70 -17.30 -0.70 -7.44
N CYS A 71 -16.33 -0.56 -6.54
CA CYS A 71 -16.36 0.48 -5.50
C CYS A 71 -16.26 1.89 -6.11
N VAL A 72 -15.43 2.08 -7.14
CA VAL A 72 -15.35 3.34 -7.89
C VAL A 72 -16.71 3.71 -8.50
N ALA A 73 -17.35 2.75 -9.19
CA ALA A 73 -18.66 2.94 -9.81
C ALA A 73 -19.78 3.19 -8.78
N ALA A 74 -19.68 2.59 -7.59
CA ALA A 74 -20.62 2.83 -6.49
C ALA A 74 -20.53 4.28 -6.01
N VAL A 75 -19.32 4.80 -5.76
CA VAL A 75 -19.10 6.20 -5.38
C VAL A 75 -19.55 7.16 -6.48
N ASP A 76 -19.31 6.85 -7.77
CA ASP A 76 -19.79 7.68 -8.88
C ASP A 76 -21.32 7.76 -8.94
N ARG A 77 -22.00 6.65 -8.62
CA ARG A 77 -23.46 6.56 -8.66
C ARG A 77 -24.12 7.32 -7.52
N ASP A 78 -23.59 7.20 -6.31
CA ASP A 78 -24.18 7.76 -5.09
C ASP A 78 -23.11 8.15 -4.06
N PRO A 79 -22.45 9.31 -4.22
CA PRO A 79 -21.37 9.75 -3.34
C PRO A 79 -21.84 10.14 -1.93
N GLU A 80 -23.14 10.40 -1.74
CA GLU A 80 -23.70 10.64 -0.40
C GLU A 80 -23.82 9.34 0.39
N LYS A 81 -24.15 8.24 -0.28
CA LYS A 81 -24.23 6.90 0.32
C LYS A 81 -22.88 6.23 0.47
N PHE A 82 -21.98 6.39 -0.51
CA PHE A 82 -20.66 5.76 -0.52
C PHE A 82 -19.58 6.82 -0.39
N PRO A 83 -18.96 6.92 0.79
CA PRO A 83 -18.07 8.03 1.06
C PRO A 83 -16.72 7.80 0.37
N ALA A 84 -16.29 8.82 -0.37
CA ALA A 84 -15.09 8.75 -1.20
C ALA A 84 -13.80 8.62 -0.38
N ASP A 85 -13.78 9.06 0.88
CA ASP A 85 -12.66 8.88 1.79
C ASP A 85 -12.43 7.40 2.14
N ALA A 86 -13.49 6.62 2.37
CA ALA A 86 -13.39 5.18 2.58
C ALA A 86 -12.81 4.46 1.35
N LEU A 87 -13.23 4.89 0.16
CA LEU A 87 -12.65 4.43 -1.10
C LEU A 87 -11.16 4.78 -1.16
N ILE A 88 -10.80 6.05 -1.04
CA ILE A 88 -9.41 6.50 -1.21
C ILE A 88 -8.48 5.85 -0.18
N ASN A 89 -8.90 5.79 1.08
CA ASN A 89 -8.10 5.19 2.15
C ASN A 89 -7.94 3.67 1.94
N GLY A 90 -9.02 2.97 1.58
CA GLY A 90 -8.98 1.52 1.35
C GLY A 90 -8.18 1.10 0.12
N LEU A 91 -7.98 2.03 -0.82
CA LEU A 91 -7.23 1.78 -2.06
C LEU A 91 -5.78 2.28 -2.01
N GLU A 92 -5.41 3.06 -1.00
CA GLU A 92 -4.16 3.83 -1.01
C GLU A 92 -2.92 2.94 -1.20
N GLU A 93 -2.90 1.77 -0.57
CA GLU A 93 -1.81 0.81 -0.70
C GLU A 93 -1.84 0.09 -2.05
N ALA A 94 -2.97 -0.52 -2.42
CA ALA A 94 -3.12 -1.25 -3.68
C ALA A 94 -2.81 -0.36 -4.90
N ALA A 95 -3.28 0.89 -4.90
CA ALA A 95 -3.03 1.84 -5.98
C ALA A 95 -1.54 2.23 -6.08
N ALA A 96 -0.79 2.21 -4.97
CA ALA A 96 0.64 2.51 -4.99
C ALA A 96 1.49 1.42 -5.66
N TYR A 97 1.01 0.19 -5.70
CA TYR A 97 1.76 -0.98 -6.20
C TYR A 97 1.11 -1.66 -7.41
N VAL A 98 0.11 -1.04 -8.04
CA VAL A 98 -0.61 -1.63 -9.16
C VAL A 98 0.31 -1.99 -10.34
N ALA A 99 1.40 -1.24 -10.54
CA ALA A 99 2.43 -1.53 -11.55
C ALA A 99 3.23 -2.81 -11.29
N SER A 100 3.19 -3.36 -10.07
CA SER A 100 3.84 -4.65 -9.77
C SER A 100 3.11 -5.84 -10.40
N PHE A 101 1.87 -5.64 -10.87
CA PHE A 101 1.08 -6.67 -11.53
C PHE A 101 1.26 -6.63 -13.06
N PRO A 102 1.89 -7.65 -13.67
CA PRO A 102 2.25 -7.62 -15.09
C PRO A 102 1.05 -7.69 -16.04
N ASN A 103 -0.13 -8.11 -15.54
CA ASN A 103 -1.38 -8.16 -16.30
C ASN A 103 -2.11 -6.82 -16.38
N ILE A 104 -1.65 -5.78 -15.67
CA ILE A 104 -2.25 -4.44 -15.70
C ILE A 104 -1.41 -3.54 -16.61
N SER A 105 -2.03 -2.98 -17.64
CA SER A 105 -1.33 -2.10 -18.59
C SER A 105 -1.01 -0.73 -18.01
N ARG A 106 0.05 -0.08 -18.51
CA ARG A 106 0.40 1.31 -18.13
C ARG A 106 -0.77 2.29 -18.33
N GLU A 107 -1.59 2.09 -19.35
CA GLU A 107 -2.78 2.92 -19.61
C GLU A 107 -3.82 2.77 -18.49
N GLN A 108 -4.14 1.54 -18.08
CA GLN A 108 -5.08 1.28 -16.97
C GLN A 108 -4.58 1.87 -15.65
N ILE A 109 -3.27 1.81 -15.40
CA ILE A 109 -2.65 2.43 -14.22
C ILE A 109 -2.85 3.95 -14.25
N GLY A 110 -2.57 4.59 -15.39
CA GLY A 110 -2.78 6.03 -15.57
C GLY A 110 -4.24 6.44 -15.32
N GLN A 111 -5.18 5.74 -15.96
CA GLN A 111 -6.62 5.98 -15.80
C GLN A 111 -7.07 5.83 -14.34
N LEU A 112 -6.61 4.79 -13.65
CA LEU A 112 -6.92 4.59 -12.23
C LEU A 112 -6.40 5.76 -11.38
N MET A 113 -5.14 6.14 -11.56
CA MET A 113 -4.54 7.22 -10.76
C MET A 113 -5.18 8.58 -11.03
N ASP A 114 -5.59 8.85 -12.28
CA ASP A 114 -6.29 10.08 -12.64
C ASP A 114 -7.70 10.13 -12.04
N GLN A 115 -8.43 9.01 -12.05
CA GLN A 115 -9.74 8.89 -11.38
C GLN A 115 -9.61 9.10 -9.86
N LEU A 116 -8.61 8.47 -9.23
CA LEU A 116 -8.36 8.66 -7.80
C LEU A 116 -7.96 10.11 -7.49
N GLU A 117 -7.21 10.78 -8.36
CA GLU A 117 -6.88 12.19 -8.20
C GLU A 117 -8.11 13.08 -8.18
N GLN A 118 -8.97 12.92 -9.18
CA GLN A 118 -10.20 13.67 -9.28
C GLN A 118 -11.04 13.51 -8.00
N LYS A 119 -11.26 12.26 -7.57
CA LYS A 119 -12.03 11.97 -6.34
C LYS A 119 -11.38 12.54 -5.09
N THR A 120 -10.05 12.47 -4.99
CA THR A 120 -9.32 13.01 -3.84
C THR A 120 -9.49 14.53 -3.76
N ARG A 121 -9.44 15.23 -4.90
CA ARG A 121 -9.68 16.68 -4.97
C ARG A 121 -11.12 17.04 -4.61
N GLU A 122 -12.09 16.35 -5.18
CA GLU A 122 -13.52 16.57 -4.92
C GLU A 122 -13.89 16.36 -3.44
N SER A 123 -13.20 15.41 -2.78
CA SER A 123 -13.40 15.10 -1.35
C SER A 123 -12.65 16.04 -0.41
N GLY A 124 -11.86 16.99 -0.93
CA GLY A 124 -11.03 17.89 -0.12
C GLY A 124 -9.89 17.20 0.62
N LEU A 125 -9.51 15.98 0.22
CA LEU A 125 -8.44 15.21 0.83
C LEU A 125 -7.06 15.64 0.31
N GLY A 126 -6.02 15.36 1.11
CA GLY A 126 -4.63 15.66 0.75
C GLY A 126 -4.10 14.75 -0.36
N LEU A 127 -3.41 15.33 -1.35
CA LEU A 127 -2.89 14.60 -2.51
C LEU A 127 -1.54 13.91 -2.27
N ARG A 128 -0.90 14.11 -1.12
CA ARG A 128 0.46 13.61 -0.86
C ARG A 128 0.53 12.08 -1.00
N SER A 129 -0.42 11.35 -0.44
CA SER A 129 -0.48 9.87 -0.57
C SER A 129 -0.64 9.42 -2.03
N LEU A 130 -1.44 10.15 -2.80
CA LEU A 130 -1.67 9.83 -4.20
C LEU A 130 -0.40 10.02 -5.05
N TYR A 131 0.30 11.14 -4.86
CA TYR A 131 1.57 11.38 -5.55
C TYR A 131 2.66 10.39 -5.13
N ARG A 132 2.65 9.91 -3.88
CA ARG A 132 3.49 8.78 -3.45
C ARG A 132 3.18 7.53 -4.27
N GLY A 133 1.90 7.18 -4.42
CA GLY A 133 1.49 6.04 -5.23
C GLY A 133 1.88 6.18 -6.70
N ARG A 134 1.71 7.36 -7.30
CA ARG A 134 2.18 7.62 -8.69
C ARG A 134 3.69 7.43 -8.79
N CYS A 135 4.45 7.93 -7.82
CA CYS A 135 5.90 7.80 -7.78
C CYS A 135 6.33 6.32 -7.73
N PHE A 136 5.72 5.51 -6.86
CA PHE A 136 5.99 4.07 -6.80
C PHE A 136 5.70 3.36 -8.13
N ASN A 137 4.56 3.65 -8.76
CA ASN A 137 4.25 3.07 -10.06
C ASN A 137 5.27 3.47 -11.13
N ALA A 138 5.75 4.72 -11.13
CA ALA A 138 6.80 5.17 -12.04
C ALA A 138 8.13 4.42 -11.80
N LEU A 139 8.54 4.23 -10.54
CA LEU A 139 9.71 3.42 -10.19
C LEU A 139 9.59 1.98 -10.69
N TRP A 140 8.45 1.32 -10.44
CA TRP A 140 8.18 -0.05 -10.91
C TRP A 140 8.25 -0.19 -12.44
N LEU A 141 7.82 0.85 -13.16
CA LEU A 141 7.87 0.90 -14.62
C LEU A 141 9.24 1.35 -15.16
N GLY A 142 10.23 1.59 -14.30
CA GLY A 142 11.58 2.07 -14.68
C GLY A 142 11.62 3.52 -15.16
N ASP A 143 10.58 4.30 -14.91
CA ASP A 143 10.41 5.68 -15.36
C ASP A 143 10.97 6.66 -14.32
N HIS A 144 12.30 6.65 -14.21
CA HIS A 144 13.02 7.35 -13.14
C HIS A 144 12.87 8.87 -13.20
N ASP A 145 12.74 9.44 -14.40
CA ASP A 145 12.55 10.88 -14.58
C ASP A 145 11.17 11.31 -14.08
N LEU A 146 10.12 10.58 -14.48
CA LEU A 146 8.77 10.81 -13.96
C LEU A 146 8.70 10.59 -12.44
N ALA A 147 9.37 9.56 -11.91
CA ALA A 147 9.43 9.32 -10.47
C ALA A 147 10.01 10.52 -9.71
N ARG A 148 11.07 11.15 -10.22
CA ARG A 148 11.66 12.36 -9.61
C ARG A 148 10.70 13.55 -9.64
N GLU A 149 10.02 13.77 -10.75
CA GLU A 149 9.02 14.83 -10.88
C GLU A 149 7.88 14.65 -9.85
N LEU A 150 7.30 13.44 -9.82
CA LEU A 150 6.23 13.08 -8.89
C LEU A 150 6.67 13.16 -7.43
N TYR A 151 7.90 12.76 -7.13
CA TYR A 151 8.46 12.90 -5.78
C TYR A 151 8.59 14.38 -5.38
N SER A 152 9.04 15.25 -6.28
CA SER A 152 9.07 16.70 -6.03
C SER A 152 7.67 17.25 -5.79
N THR A 153 6.69 16.87 -6.62
CA THR A 153 5.28 17.26 -6.43
C THR A 153 4.72 16.76 -5.09
N MET A 154 5.00 15.50 -4.73
CA MET A 154 4.59 14.91 -3.45
C MET A 154 5.09 15.76 -2.26
N GLN A 155 6.34 16.24 -2.31
CA GLN A 155 6.92 17.05 -1.23
C GLN A 155 6.23 18.42 -1.07
N GLN A 156 5.63 18.96 -2.13
CA GLN A 156 4.89 20.23 -2.10
C GLN A 156 3.52 20.09 -1.42
N HIS A 157 3.01 18.86 -1.28
CA HIS A 157 1.75 18.59 -0.59
C HIS A 157 1.98 18.26 0.89
N PRO A 158 1.42 19.03 1.83
CA PRO A 158 1.45 18.69 3.25
C PRO A 158 0.42 17.61 3.59
N GLY A 159 0.67 16.85 4.66
CA GLY A 159 -0.30 15.93 5.26
C GLY A 159 -0.47 14.61 4.51
N SER A 160 -0.20 13.50 5.21
CA SER A 160 -0.58 12.13 4.83
C SER A 160 -0.49 11.22 6.05
N ALA A 161 -1.09 10.03 6.00
CA ALA A 161 -0.81 8.97 6.97
C ALA A 161 0.67 8.53 6.96
N TRP A 162 1.35 8.71 5.81
CA TRP A 162 2.75 8.32 5.60
C TRP A 162 3.72 9.42 6.05
N GLN A 163 4.02 9.42 7.35
CA GLN A 163 4.97 10.33 7.98
C GLN A 163 5.97 9.52 8.83
N GLY A 164 6.99 10.20 9.39
CA GLY A 164 8.00 9.55 10.22
C GLY A 164 8.73 8.42 9.47
N ASP A 165 8.88 7.27 10.12
CA ASP A 165 9.65 6.14 9.57
C ASP A 165 9.01 5.50 8.34
N ALA A 166 7.68 5.55 8.20
CA ALA A 166 7.00 5.09 6.99
C ALA A 166 7.40 5.92 5.76
N LEU A 167 7.52 7.25 5.93
CA LEU A 167 8.03 8.13 4.87
C LEU A 167 9.52 7.87 4.60
N ARG A 168 10.33 7.64 5.64
CA ARG A 168 11.76 7.33 5.48
C ARG A 168 11.99 6.04 4.70
N LEU A 169 11.19 5.01 4.96
CA LEU A 169 11.27 3.76 4.24
C LEU A 169 10.98 3.96 2.75
N PHE A 170 9.92 4.71 2.42
CA PHE A 170 9.64 5.11 1.04
C PHE A 170 10.81 5.88 0.39
N GLN A 171 11.36 6.88 1.09
CA GLN A 171 12.50 7.66 0.59
C GLN A 171 13.74 6.78 0.37
N THR A 172 13.96 5.82 1.26
CA THR A 172 15.07 4.86 1.14
C THR A 172 14.90 4.02 -0.12
N ASP A 173 13.74 3.43 -0.33
CA ASP A 173 13.44 2.64 -1.54
C ASP A 173 13.57 3.47 -2.81
N PHE A 174 13.00 4.68 -2.81
CA PHE A 174 13.11 5.63 -3.92
C PHE A 174 14.56 5.86 -4.34
N HIS A 175 15.46 6.14 -3.38
CA HIS A 175 16.87 6.37 -3.69
C HIS A 175 17.61 5.08 -4.06
N ILE A 176 17.23 3.91 -3.53
CA ILE A 176 17.77 2.61 -3.97
C ILE A 176 17.47 2.38 -5.44
N GLN A 177 16.20 2.53 -5.84
CA GLN A 177 15.74 2.31 -7.22
C GLN A 177 16.41 3.28 -8.22
N LEU A 178 16.72 4.50 -7.78
CA LEU A 178 17.44 5.49 -8.59
C LEU A 178 18.97 5.28 -8.65
N GLY A 179 19.52 4.30 -7.92
CA GLY A 179 20.96 4.07 -7.85
C GLY A 179 21.70 5.18 -7.08
N GLU A 180 21.06 5.74 -6.05
CA GLU A 180 21.55 6.85 -5.23
C GLU A 180 21.91 6.37 -3.81
N PRO A 181 22.94 5.54 -3.63
CA PRO A 181 23.17 4.80 -2.39
C PRO A 181 23.49 5.72 -1.19
N LYS A 182 24.10 6.89 -1.43
CA LYS A 182 24.34 7.87 -0.36
C LYS A 182 23.03 8.41 0.21
N GLN A 183 22.12 8.86 -0.66
CA GLN A 183 20.83 9.40 -0.27
C GLN A 183 19.94 8.33 0.37
N ALA A 184 19.96 7.11 -0.16
CA ALA A 184 19.27 5.97 0.45
C ALA A 184 19.76 5.73 1.88
N TYR A 185 21.07 5.71 2.09
CA TYR A 185 21.64 5.50 3.41
C TYR A 185 21.31 6.64 4.40
N GLU A 186 21.36 7.89 3.94
CA GLU A 186 20.98 9.05 4.76
C GLU A 186 19.49 9.02 5.16
N ALA A 187 18.61 8.56 4.27
CA ALA A 187 17.18 8.45 4.54
C ALA A 187 16.86 7.39 5.61
N VAL A 188 17.54 6.23 5.56
CA VAL A 188 17.26 5.09 6.45
C VAL A 188 17.95 5.22 7.82
N LEU A 189 19.04 5.99 7.91
CA LEU A 189 19.87 6.09 9.12
C LEU A 189 19.07 6.34 10.42
N PRO A 190 18.07 7.25 10.47
CA PRO A 190 17.31 7.48 11.69
C PRO A 190 16.58 6.22 12.20
N MET A 191 16.11 5.35 11.30
CA MET A 191 15.43 4.09 11.63
C MET A 191 16.40 3.07 12.27
N LEU A 192 17.70 3.18 12.00
CA LEU A 192 18.73 2.28 12.54
C LEU A 192 19.21 2.68 13.94
N THR A 193 18.93 3.93 14.34
CA THR A 193 19.43 4.54 15.59
C THR A 193 18.38 4.64 16.70
N GLY A 194 17.10 4.47 16.38
CA GLY A 194 15.98 4.55 17.34
C GLY A 194 15.69 3.25 18.11
N SER A 195 14.87 3.35 19.15
CA SER A 195 14.25 2.18 19.81
C SER A 195 13.16 1.61 18.92
N ASP A 196 13.24 0.31 18.59
CA ASP A 196 12.29 -0.36 17.70
C ASP A 196 10.92 -0.59 18.36
N THR A 197 10.08 0.45 18.38
CA THR A 197 8.73 0.36 18.96
C THR A 197 7.68 -0.14 17.98
N ASN A 198 7.95 -0.11 16.66
CA ASN A 198 6.96 -0.37 15.60
C ASN A 198 7.43 -1.33 14.48
N GLY A 199 8.58 -2.01 14.63
CA GLY A 199 9.11 -2.97 13.65
C GLY A 199 9.79 -2.33 12.43
N PHE A 200 9.88 -1.00 12.38
CA PHE A 200 10.55 -0.26 11.31
C PHE A 200 12.07 -0.43 11.32
N TYR A 201 12.69 -0.80 12.46
CA TYR A 201 14.11 -1.09 12.52
C TYR A 201 14.48 -2.25 11.59
N ILE A 202 13.69 -3.33 11.58
CA ILE A 202 13.96 -4.51 10.76
C ILE A 202 13.90 -4.16 9.27
N TRP A 203 12.87 -3.42 8.85
CA TRP A 203 12.75 -2.93 7.48
C TRP A 203 13.92 -2.02 7.10
N GLY A 204 14.23 -1.04 7.94
CA GLY A 204 15.35 -0.14 7.71
C GLY A 204 16.68 -0.87 7.60
N ALA A 205 16.91 -1.86 8.47
CA ALA A 205 18.11 -2.68 8.45
C ALA A 205 18.25 -3.45 7.14
N SER A 206 17.18 -4.08 6.65
CA SER A 206 17.17 -4.78 5.36
C SER A 206 17.47 -3.83 4.20
N PHE A 207 16.83 -2.66 4.17
CA PHE A 207 17.00 -1.68 3.09
C PHE A 207 18.37 -0.99 3.14
N ALA A 208 19.01 -0.90 4.30
CA ALA A 208 20.35 -0.30 4.43
C ALA A 208 21.48 -1.16 3.84
N LEU A 209 21.31 -2.48 3.73
CA LEU A 209 22.40 -3.39 3.33
C LEU A 209 22.94 -3.08 1.93
N GLY A 210 22.06 -2.91 0.93
CA GLY A 210 22.45 -2.59 -0.45
C GLY A 210 23.25 -1.28 -0.54
N PRO A 211 22.72 -0.14 -0.07
CA PRO A 211 23.42 1.14 -0.03
C PRO A 211 24.79 1.07 0.67
N LEU A 212 24.91 0.37 1.80
CA LEU A 212 26.18 0.22 2.51
C LEU A 212 27.21 -0.58 1.72
N ILE A 213 26.78 -1.62 1.03
CA ILE A 213 27.61 -2.41 0.11
C ILE A 213 28.14 -1.52 -1.03
N ASP A 214 27.26 -0.75 -1.68
CA ASP A 214 27.65 0.14 -2.78
C ASP A 214 28.63 1.24 -2.33
N LEU A 215 28.45 1.74 -1.10
CA LEU A 215 29.34 2.71 -0.46
C LEU A 215 30.63 2.09 0.12
N LYS A 216 30.82 0.76 -0.03
CA LYS A 216 31.96 0.00 0.50
C LYS A 216 32.12 0.06 2.03
N LYS A 217 31.01 0.23 2.74
CA LYS A 217 30.93 0.28 4.21
C LYS A 217 30.64 -1.11 4.79
N TRP A 218 31.52 -2.06 4.50
CA TRP A 218 31.32 -3.49 4.77
C TRP A 218 31.13 -3.81 6.25
N ASP A 219 31.92 -3.17 7.12
CA ASP A 219 31.87 -3.41 8.56
C ASP A 219 30.52 -2.96 9.16
N GLU A 220 30.01 -1.83 8.69
CA GLU A 220 28.72 -1.28 9.11
C GLU A 220 27.56 -2.17 8.62
N ALA A 221 27.62 -2.64 7.36
CA ALA A 221 26.67 -3.61 6.82
C ALA A 221 26.66 -4.92 7.62
N ALA A 222 27.84 -5.44 7.98
CA ALA A 222 27.98 -6.68 8.75
C ALA A 222 27.43 -6.52 10.17
N GLU A 223 27.62 -5.36 10.81
CA GLU A 223 27.07 -5.08 12.13
C GLU A 223 25.53 -5.00 12.11
N ILE A 224 24.97 -4.27 11.15
CA ILE A 224 23.51 -4.16 10.98
C ILE A 224 22.89 -5.54 10.73
N HIS A 225 23.47 -6.32 9.82
CA HIS A 225 23.01 -7.68 9.54
C HIS A 225 23.03 -8.56 10.79
N ARG A 226 24.14 -8.58 11.54
CA ARG A 226 24.27 -9.39 12.77
C ARG A 226 23.23 -9.01 13.82
N ARG A 227 22.85 -7.74 13.92
CA ARG A 227 21.83 -7.27 14.87
C ARG A 227 20.40 -7.56 14.40
N ALA A 228 20.10 -7.39 13.12
CA ALA A 228 18.74 -7.49 12.59
C ALA A 228 18.32 -8.93 12.25
N TYR A 229 19.23 -9.74 11.69
CA TYR A 229 18.91 -11.08 11.20
C TYR A 229 18.28 -12.01 12.26
N PRO A 230 18.77 -12.06 13.53
CA PRO A 230 18.15 -12.91 14.55
C PRO A 230 16.72 -12.48 14.90
N GLN A 231 16.37 -11.21 14.71
CA GLN A 231 15.04 -10.69 15.00
C GLN A 231 14.04 -11.11 13.91
N ILE A 232 14.47 -11.07 12.65
CA ILE A 232 13.71 -11.61 11.51
C ILE A 232 13.47 -13.12 11.70
N GLN A 233 14.52 -13.87 12.05
CA GLN A 233 14.41 -15.32 12.21
C GLN A 233 13.44 -15.73 13.33
N ARG A 234 13.36 -14.94 14.42
CA ARG A 234 12.46 -15.21 15.54
C ARG A 234 11.02 -14.76 15.28
N ASN A 235 10.83 -13.88 14.30
CA ASN A 235 9.54 -13.32 13.94
C ASN A 235 9.42 -13.23 12.41
N PRO A 236 9.41 -14.38 11.71
CA PRO A 236 9.18 -14.39 10.27
C PRO A 236 7.78 -13.85 10.04
N LYS A 237 7.70 -12.65 9.47
CA LYS A 237 6.45 -12.14 8.90
C LYS A 237 6.22 -12.76 7.53
#